data_AF-J2TBD4-F1
#
_entry.id   AF-J2TBD4-F1
#
_cell.length_a   1.000
_cell.length_b   1.000
_cell.length_c   1.000
_cell.angle_alpha   90.00
_cell.angle_beta   90.00
_cell.angle_gamma   90.00
#
_symmetry.space_group_name_H-M   'P 1'
#
loop_
_entity.id
_entity.type
_entity.pdbx_description
1 polymer ?
#
loop_
_entity_poly.entity_id
_entity_poly.type
_entity_poly.pdbx_seq_one_letter_code
_entity_poly.pdbx_strand_id
1 'polypeptide(L)' 'MEPTKIFSPQNRRLITFTTPMANQQELLLERFSGAEGLSTLFSFELSLLSQDARLELKSLMGQSAS' A
#
# COMPACT_ATOMS: atom_id res chain seq x y z
N MET A 1 10.21 19.98 5.09
CA MET A 1 9.02 19.21 4.66
C MET A 1 9.07 19.21 3.14
N GLU A 2 9.42 18.09 2.52
CA GLU A 2 9.67 18.03 1.06
C GLU A 2 8.36 18.24 0.29
N PRO A 3 8.21 19.32 -0.50
CA PRO A 3 6.95 19.64 -1.19
C PRO A 3 6.51 18.53 -2.16
N THR A 4 7.46 17.76 -2.69
CA THR A 4 7.23 16.64 -3.61
C THR A 4 6.39 15.53 -2.98
N LYS A 5 6.46 15.32 -1.66
CA LYS A 5 5.63 14.30 -0.98
C LYS A 5 4.15 14.66 -1.01
N ILE A 6 3.79 15.94 -0.87
CA ILE A 6 2.38 16.38 -0.86
C ILE A 6 1.69 16.03 -2.18
N PHE A 7 2.44 16.03 -3.29
CA PHE A 7 1.91 15.73 -4.61
C PHE A 7 2.04 14.26 -5.03
N SER A 8 2.43 13.35 -4.13
CA SER A 8 2.52 11.93 -4.50
C SER A 8 1.14 11.39 -4.93
N PRO A 9 1.09 10.45 -5.89
CA PRO A 9 -0.16 9.84 -6.33
C PRO A 9 -1.00 9.22 -5.20
N GLN A 10 -0.37 8.72 -4.13
CA GLN A 10 -1.05 8.26 -2.91
C GLN A 10 -1.81 9.39 -2.20
N ASN A 11 -1.19 10.57 -2.03
CA ASN A 11 -1.77 11.69 -1.29
C ASN A 11 -2.92 12.40 -2.02
N ARG A 12 -3.27 11.94 -3.23
CA ARG A 12 -4.46 12.36 -3.97
C ARG A 12 -5.64 11.40 -3.81
N ARG A 13 -5.51 10.33 -3.01
CA ARG A 13 -6.55 9.32 -2.77
C ARG A 13 -7.20 9.50 -1.40
N LEU A 14 -8.42 9.00 -1.25
CA LEU A 14 -9.16 9.05 0.02
C LEU A 14 -8.54 8.13 1.08
N ILE A 15 -7.93 7.02 0.64
CA ILE A 15 -7.32 6.00 1.50
C ILE A 15 -5.88 5.82 1.04
N THR A 16 -4.96 5.92 1.98
CA THR A 16 -3.52 5.78 1.75
C THR A 16 -3.09 4.37 2.13
N PHE A 17 -2.19 3.80 1.35
CA PHE A 17 -1.55 2.53 1.65
C PHE A 17 -0.03 2.73 1.70
N THR A 18 0.59 2.29 2.79
CA THR A 18 2.01 2.48 3.09
C THR A 18 2.68 1.12 3.25
N THR A 19 3.83 0.97 2.61
CA THR A 19 4.70 -0.21 2.74
C THR A 19 6.14 0.24 2.95
N PRO A 20 7.05 -0.66 3.37
CA PRO A 20 8.47 -0.35 3.51
C PRO A 20 9.20 -0.09 2.18
N MET A 21 8.52 -0.17 1.02
CA MET A 21 9.14 0.08 -0.28
C MET A 21 9.56 1.54 -0.43
N ALA A 22 10.69 1.76 -1.10
CA ALA A 22 11.18 3.10 -1.43
C ALA A 22 10.25 3.80 -2.44
N ASN A 23 10.19 5.13 -2.40
CA ASN A 23 9.31 5.99 -3.21
C ASN A 23 9.23 5.67 -4.72
N GLN A 24 10.24 5.01 -5.30
CA GLN A 24 10.25 4.66 -6.73
C GLN A 24 9.39 3.44 -7.09
N GLN A 25 9.01 2.62 -6.11
CA GLN A 25 8.14 1.44 -6.26
C GLN A 25 6.83 1.65 -5.48
N GLU A 26 6.28 2.86 -5.54
CA GLU A 26 5.03 3.22 -4.87
C GLU A 26 3.86 2.38 -5.42
N LEU A 27 3.22 1.63 -4.53
CA LEU A 27 2.01 0.87 -4.80
C LEU A 27 0.80 1.72 -4.46
N LEU A 28 -0.17 1.86 -5.37
CA LEU A 28 -1.37 2.68 -5.22
C LEU A 28 -2.60 1.82 -4.93
N LEU A 29 -3.36 2.16 -3.90
CA LEU A 29 -4.56 1.39 -3.56
C LEU A 29 -5.70 1.63 -4.57
N GLU A 30 -6.19 0.56 -5.19
CA GLU A 30 -7.37 0.59 -6.07
C GLU A 30 -8.62 0.09 -5.35
N ARG A 31 -8.52 -1.07 -4.69
CA ARG A 31 -9.61 -1.69 -3.95
C ARG A 31 -9.05 -2.39 -2.72
N PHE A 32 -9.84 -2.41 -1.65
CA PHE A 32 -9.61 -3.31 -0.53
C PHE A 32 -10.95 -3.89 -0.08
N SER A 33 -10.90 -5.08 0.50
CA SER A 33 -12.01 -5.74 1.18
C SER A 33 -11.45 -6.52 2.35
N GLY A 34 -12.22 -6.68 3.41
CA GLY A 34 -11.75 -7.45 4.55
C GLY A 34 -12.87 -7.90 5.46
N ALA A 35 -12.51 -8.81 6.35
CA ALA A 35 -13.35 -9.30 7.41
C ALA A 35 -12.59 -9.21 8.74
N GLU A 36 -13.30 -8.77 9.76
CA GLU A 36 -12.82 -8.70 11.13
C GLU A 36 -13.91 -9.15 12.10
N GLY A 37 -13.52 -9.59 13.29
CA GLY A 37 -14.43 -10.10 14.30
C GLY A 37 -13.76 -10.15 15.67
N LEU A 38 -14.57 -10.09 16.73
CA LEU A 38 -14.06 -10.09 18.10
C LEU A 38 -13.29 -11.38 18.39
N SER A 39 -12.05 -11.25 18.88
CA SER A 39 -11.15 -12.38 19.20
C SER A 39 -10.83 -13.30 18.01
N THR A 40 -10.94 -12.78 16.78
CA THR A 40 -10.54 -13.47 15.55
C THR A 40 -9.49 -12.67 14.81
N LEU A 41 -8.66 -13.34 13.99
CA LEU A 41 -7.74 -12.65 13.11
C LEU A 41 -8.50 -11.93 12.01
N PHE A 42 -8.13 -10.69 11.75
CA PHE A 42 -8.62 -9.96 10.59
C PHE A 42 -7.93 -10.45 9.31
N SER A 43 -8.59 -10.23 8.18
CA SER A 43 -7.99 -10.46 6.87
C SER A 43 -8.40 -9.34 5.92
N PHE A 44 -7.43 -8.83 5.16
CA PHE A 44 -7.66 -7.84 4.12
C PHE A 44 -7.09 -8.34 2.80
N GLU A 45 -7.90 -8.25 1.76
CA GLU A 45 -7.50 -8.44 0.38
C GLU A 45 -7.41 -7.07 -0.29
N LEU A 46 -6.27 -6.79 -0.94
CA LEU A 46 -6.01 -5.51 -1.59
C LEU A 46 -5.70 -5.71 -3.08
N SER A 47 -6.24 -4.83 -3.91
CA SER A 47 -5.82 -4.64 -5.29
C SER A 47 -5.00 -3.36 -5.37
N LEU A 48 -3.75 -3.49 -5.79
CA LEU A 48 -2.76 -2.41 -5.84
C LEU A 48 -2.28 -2.19 -7.28
N LEU A 49 -2.10 -0.93 -7.65
CA LEU A 49 -1.55 -0.52 -8.94
C LEU A 49 -0.09 -0.12 -8.76
N SER A 50 0.77 -0.52 -9.69
CA SER A 50 2.16 -0.08 -9.74
C SER A 50 2.43 0.67 -11.04
N GLN A 51 3.30 1.68 -10.95
CA GLN A 51 3.87 2.34 -12.12
C GLN A 51 5.17 1.68 -12.60
N ASP A 52 5.83 0.85 -11.76
CA ASP A 52 7.02 0.08 -12.11
C ASP A 52 6.71 -1.42 -12.10
N ALA A 53 6.96 -2.10 -13.23
CA ALA A 53 6.76 -3.54 -13.37
C ALA A 53 7.86 -4.38 -12.67
N ARG A 54 8.99 -3.76 -12.27
CA ARG A 54 10.14 -4.44 -11.64
C ARG A 54 10.02 -4.49 -10.12
N LEU A 55 8.82 -4.76 -9.62
CA LEU A 55 8.55 -4.87 -8.19
C LEU A 55 9.24 -6.10 -7.60
N GLU A 56 10.02 -5.88 -6.55
CA GLU A 56 10.61 -6.95 -5.76
C GLU A 56 9.59 -7.48 -4.74
N LEU A 57 8.56 -8.20 -5.22
CA LEU A 57 7.47 -8.70 -4.38
C LEU A 57 7.95 -9.54 -3.18
N LYS A 58 9.10 -10.21 -3.31
CA LYS A 58 9.70 -10.99 -2.22
C LYS A 58 10.07 -10.11 -1.03
N SER A 59 10.52 -8.88 -1.29
CA SER A 59 10.89 -7.90 -0.26
C SER A 59 9.68 -7.37 0.51
N LEU A 60 8.46 -7.55 -0.02
CA LEU A 60 7.19 -7.15 0.61
C LEU A 60 6.54 -8.26 1.45
N MET A 61 6.87 -9.52 1.21
CA MET A 61 6.25 -10.63 1.93
C MET A 61 6.65 -10.63 3.40
N GLY A 62 5.67 -10.78 4.30
CA GLY A 62 5.90 -10.79 5.75
C GLY A 62 6.27 -9.43 6.34
N GLN A 63 6.32 -8.37 5.53
CA GLN A 63 6.50 -7.01 6.01
C GLN A 63 5.19 -6.42 6.50
N SER A 64 5.28 -5.53 7.49
CA SER A 64 4.12 -4.77 7.95
C SER A 64 3.69 -3.77 6.87
N ALA A 65 2.38 -3.64 6.66
CA ALA A 65 1.76 -2.67 5.77
C ALA A 65 0.60 -2.00 6.51
N SER A 66 0.36 -0.71 6.21
CA SER A 66 -0.62 0.12 6.90
C SER A 66 -1.31 1.10 5.97
#